data_AF-A0A953Q5F0-F1
#
_entry.id   AF-A0A953Q5F0-F1
#
_cell.length_a   1.000
_cell.length_b   1.000
_cell.length_c   1.000
_cell.angle_alpha   90.00
_cell.angle_beta   90.00
_cell.angle_gamma   90.00
#
_symmetry.space_group_name_H-M   'P 1'
#
loop_
_entity.id
_entity.type
_entity.pdbx_description
1 polymer ?
#
loop_
_entity_poly.entity_id
_entity_poly.type
_entity_poly.pdbx_seq_one_letter_code
_entity_poly.pdbx_strand_id
1 'polypeptide(L)'
;MRKALSLALSLLGLFDSLYLLWVYTSPTRPLVCLGSGCDAVRASAYSHLWGAPIPIFGVAAYAALALLLFAEALLPGLLARATQYLVILIASGGFCFSLYLSYLEARVIHAWCAWCVVSALTITTIFLLSLPDAWRQPAPTEPAAKWRAVQSRFAVFALALVVGIPAFIWLSRHGEAPPVQTASPQALLERLVRQDSPVWGDPQAPVTVVEFGDFECPVCGQAEEVAREIRAKYGDRIKFVFRQFPLSAIHPWAEKAAEASLCAQEQGKFWPMTDKLYMNQTDLSVDALKRYAGELGLDMSRFNTCLASGAMAARVQRDVDDAHALGLDRTPLFFVDRKMVAGALPFKEFAQLIDQELAAHPVQTAETTGTQVNTAVQTGKSPVRPDIRKTAATTAQDPVGGASESAFGQSGGSIFQTIQGSSAGCSEAEAAQRQPPMIHTQDLQQLLAGGAKPLFVDVRSPKEFAAGHIPDALNIPVDNMQQRWGTLPKNRTIVLYESGRSTGDICAASRASGRTLLTHGFPFEHVKVYQDGLEGWEKAGLSVQR
;
A
#
# COMPACT_ATOMS: atom_id res chain seq x y z
N MET A 1 9.83 28.25 -32.04
CA MET A 1 8.64 27.46 -31.63
C MET A 1 8.91 25.96 -31.56
N ARG A 2 9.28 25.26 -32.65
CA ARG A 2 9.55 23.80 -32.66
C ARG A 2 10.44 23.28 -31.52
N LYS A 3 11.59 23.92 -31.26
CA LYS A 3 12.52 23.53 -30.18
C LYS A 3 11.95 23.73 -28.78
N ALA A 4 11.21 24.82 -28.55
CA ALA A 4 10.54 25.09 -27.28
C ALA A 4 9.42 24.08 -27.00
N LEU A 5 8.65 23.71 -28.04
CA LEU A 5 7.65 22.64 -27.95
C LEU A 5 8.30 21.27 -27.68
N SER A 6 9.40 20.95 -28.35
CA SER A 6 10.15 19.69 -28.11
C SER A 6 10.69 19.62 -26.68
N LEU A 7 11.14 20.76 -26.12
CA LEU A 7 11.56 20.86 -24.72
C LEU A 7 10.37 20.65 -23.77
N ALA A 8 9.23 21.28 -24.04
CA ALA A 8 8.01 21.10 -23.23
C ALA A 8 7.56 19.63 -23.22
N LEU A 9 7.56 18.97 -24.39
CA LEU A 9 7.26 17.54 -24.53
C LEU A 9 8.29 16.67 -23.79
N SER A 10 9.58 17.02 -23.84
CA SER A 10 10.61 16.27 -23.10
C SER A 10 10.41 16.37 -21.58
N LEU A 11 9.98 17.53 -21.08
CA LEU A 11 9.66 17.72 -19.67
C LEU A 11 8.36 17.00 -19.26
N LEU A 12 7.37 16.92 -20.15
CA LEU A 12 6.17 16.11 -19.96
C LEU A 12 6.51 14.61 -19.88
N GLY A 13 7.34 14.11 -20.81
CA GLY A 13 7.79 12.72 -20.79
C GLY A 13 8.66 12.39 -19.57
N LEU A 14 9.47 13.35 -19.11
CA LEU A 14 10.22 13.22 -17.87
C LEU A 14 9.30 13.14 -16.64
N PHE A 15 8.28 14.00 -16.58
CA PHE A 15 7.26 13.96 -15.53
C PHE A 15 6.52 12.62 -15.50
N ASP A 16 6.05 12.15 -16.65
CA ASP A 16 5.39 10.85 -16.82
C ASP A 16 6.29 9.69 -16.34
N SER A 17 7.55 9.66 -16.81
CA SER A 17 8.50 8.62 -16.44
C SER A 17 8.89 8.67 -14.95
N LEU A 18 9.04 9.86 -14.36
CA LEU A 18 9.30 10.02 -12.93
C LEU A 18 8.10 9.60 -12.09
N TYR A 19 6.87 9.88 -12.54
CA TYR A 19 5.67 9.43 -11.86
C TYR A 19 5.55 7.92 -11.91
N LEU A 20 5.70 7.30 -13.09
CA LEU A 20 5.70 5.84 -13.23
C LEU A 20 6.80 5.17 -12.42
N LEU A 21 8.00 5.75 -12.38
CA LEU A 21 9.09 5.26 -11.54
C LEU A 21 8.75 5.36 -10.06
N TRP A 22 8.21 6.50 -9.63
CA TRP A 22 7.79 6.70 -8.25
C TRP A 22 6.71 5.70 -7.82
N VAL A 23 5.67 5.50 -8.64
CA VAL A 23 4.62 4.49 -8.40
C VAL A 23 5.20 3.06 -8.45
N TYR A 24 6.20 2.81 -9.28
CA TYR A 24 6.90 1.53 -9.32
C TYR A 24 7.67 1.25 -8.02
N THR A 25 8.36 2.27 -7.48
CA THR A 25 9.15 2.19 -6.25
C THR A 25 8.36 2.40 -4.96
N SER A 26 7.06 2.72 -5.05
CA SER A 26 6.18 2.98 -3.91
C SER A 26 5.08 1.91 -3.85
N PRO A 27 5.29 0.79 -3.14
CA PRO A 27 4.39 -0.38 -3.16
C PRO A 27 2.97 -0.08 -2.65
N THR A 28 2.79 0.99 -1.87
CA THR A 28 1.56 1.30 -1.15
C THR A 28 0.63 2.29 -1.86
N ARG A 29 0.99 2.77 -3.06
CA ARG A 29 0.20 3.81 -3.75
C ARG A 29 -0.25 3.34 -5.13
N PRO A 30 -1.57 3.13 -5.34
CA PRO A 30 -2.07 2.75 -6.65
C PRO A 30 -1.85 3.89 -7.64
N LEU A 31 -1.61 3.48 -8.89
CA LEU A 31 -1.56 4.37 -10.04
C LEU A 31 -2.91 5.08 -10.19
N VAL A 32 -2.89 6.39 -10.43
CA VAL A 32 -4.12 7.13 -10.77
C VAL A 32 -4.75 6.52 -12.02
N CYS A 33 -6.00 6.08 -11.89
CA CYS A 33 -6.73 5.34 -12.91
C CYS A 33 -7.21 6.29 -14.03
N LEU A 34 -6.38 6.47 -15.06
CA LEU A 34 -6.76 7.14 -16.31
C LEU A 34 -7.36 6.16 -17.35
N GLY A 35 -7.63 4.91 -16.96
CA GLY A 35 -8.15 3.84 -17.81
C GLY A 35 -7.96 2.44 -17.16
N SER A 36 -8.39 1.38 -17.86
CA SER A 36 -8.16 -0.02 -17.45
C SER A 36 -6.92 -0.59 -18.17
N GLY A 37 -6.05 -1.33 -17.47
CA GLY A 37 -4.96 -2.10 -18.10
C GLY A 37 -3.52 -1.73 -17.70
N CYS A 38 -3.27 -0.56 -17.10
CA CYS A 38 -1.91 -0.18 -16.66
C CYS A 38 -1.32 -1.12 -15.60
N ASP A 39 -2.17 -1.73 -14.79
CA ASP A 39 -1.80 -2.74 -13.80
C ASP A 39 -1.27 -4.02 -14.47
N ALA A 40 -1.97 -4.52 -15.49
CA ALA A 40 -1.54 -5.69 -16.25
C ALA A 40 -0.22 -5.42 -16.98
N VAL A 41 -0.08 -4.24 -17.61
CA VAL A 41 1.17 -3.82 -18.27
C VAL A 41 2.33 -3.75 -17.28
N ARG A 42 2.12 -3.17 -16.09
CA ARG A 42 3.15 -3.09 -15.04
C ARG A 42 3.52 -4.45 -14.46
N ALA A 43 2.55 -5.33 -14.29
CA ALA A 43 2.76 -6.67 -13.75
C ALA A 43 3.36 -7.66 -14.77
N SER A 44 3.33 -7.32 -16.06
CA SER A 44 3.89 -8.17 -17.13
C SER A 44 5.41 -8.32 -16.99
N ALA A 45 5.94 -9.43 -17.50
CA ALA A 45 7.39 -9.65 -17.56
C ALA A 45 8.13 -8.59 -18.41
N TYR A 46 7.40 -7.91 -19.29
CA TYR A 46 7.92 -6.89 -20.19
C TYR A 46 8.09 -5.53 -19.52
N SER A 47 7.65 -5.33 -18.28
CA SER A 47 7.86 -4.08 -17.54
C SER A 47 9.31 -3.88 -17.07
N HIS A 48 10.15 -4.91 -17.20
CA HIS A 48 11.58 -4.90 -16.91
C HIS A 48 12.43 -5.05 -18.16
N LEU A 49 13.52 -4.29 -18.21
CA LEU A 49 14.58 -4.43 -19.20
C LEU A 49 15.91 -4.62 -18.46
N TRP A 50 16.55 -5.78 -18.65
CA TRP A 50 17.79 -6.16 -17.96
C TRP A 50 17.72 -6.03 -16.42
N GLY A 51 16.57 -6.39 -15.84
CA GLY A 51 16.34 -6.34 -14.39
C GLY A 51 15.98 -4.94 -13.86
N ALA A 52 16.10 -3.89 -14.67
CA ALA A 52 15.68 -2.55 -14.29
C ALA A 52 14.26 -2.25 -14.82
N PRO A 53 13.40 -1.55 -14.05
CA PRO A 53 12.09 -1.11 -14.53
C PRO A 53 12.20 -0.19 -15.76
N ILE A 54 11.33 -0.38 -16.76
CA ILE A 54 11.27 0.48 -17.96
C ILE A 54 11.24 2.00 -17.64
N PRO A 55 10.49 2.48 -16.63
CA PRO A 55 10.44 3.92 -16.31
C PRO A 55 11.82 4.55 -16.05
N ILE A 56 12.81 3.80 -15.56
CA ILE A 56 14.19 4.30 -15.37
C ILE A 56 14.81 4.74 -16.69
N PHE A 57 14.62 3.95 -17.75
CA PHE A 57 15.12 4.27 -19.08
C PHE A 57 14.38 5.47 -19.68
N GLY A 58 13.08 5.58 -19.40
CA GLY A 58 12.28 6.77 -19.73
C GLY A 58 12.83 8.04 -19.10
N VAL A 59 13.08 8.02 -17.78
CA VAL A 59 13.69 9.14 -17.05
C VAL A 59 15.02 9.54 -17.67
N ALA A 60 15.90 8.58 -17.93
CA ALA A 60 17.21 8.83 -18.54
C ALA A 60 17.08 9.47 -19.94
N ALA A 61 16.22 8.92 -20.81
CA ALA A 61 16.02 9.40 -22.17
C ALA A 61 15.41 10.81 -22.21
N TYR A 62 14.34 11.06 -21.45
CA TYR A 62 13.67 12.36 -21.44
C TYR A 62 14.50 13.44 -20.73
N ALA A 63 15.24 13.10 -19.67
CA ALA A 63 16.19 14.02 -19.05
C ALA A 63 17.31 14.41 -20.03
N ALA A 64 17.87 13.43 -20.77
CA ALA A 64 18.88 13.70 -21.78
C ALA A 64 18.34 14.60 -22.91
N LEU A 65 17.12 14.33 -23.41
CA LEU A 65 16.46 15.17 -24.41
C LEU A 65 16.26 16.61 -23.91
N ALA A 66 15.74 16.78 -22.69
CA ALA A 66 15.54 18.10 -22.10
C ALA A 66 16.87 18.86 -21.93
N LEU A 67 17.92 18.18 -21.45
CA LEU A 67 19.25 18.77 -21.27
C LEU A 67 19.88 19.16 -22.61
N LEU A 68 19.85 18.29 -23.62
CA LEU A 68 20.42 18.56 -24.94
C LEU A 68 19.67 19.70 -25.66
N LEU A 69 18.33 19.70 -25.56
CA LEU A 69 17.48 20.77 -26.10
C LEU A 69 17.68 22.09 -25.35
N PHE A 70 18.07 22.10 -24.08
CA PHE A 70 18.45 23.33 -23.40
C PHE A 70 19.85 23.78 -23.83
N ALA A 71 20.83 22.88 -23.77
CA ALA A 71 22.24 23.11 -24.10
C ALA A 71 22.45 23.63 -25.53
N GLU A 72 21.64 23.19 -26.50
CA GLU A 72 21.70 23.68 -27.89
C GLU A 72 21.60 25.22 -28.00
N ALA A 73 20.99 25.93 -27.04
CA ALA A 73 20.87 27.40 -27.06
C ALA A 73 22.12 28.09 -26.55
N LEU A 74 22.91 27.39 -25.74
CA LEU A 74 24.12 27.90 -25.11
C LEU A 74 25.35 27.55 -25.96
N LEU A 75 25.31 26.42 -26.68
CA LEU A 75 26.45 25.88 -27.40
C LEU A 75 26.67 26.55 -28.77
N PRO A 76 27.93 26.73 -29.19
CA PRO A 76 28.27 27.28 -30.51
C PRO A 76 28.38 26.20 -31.59
N GLY A 77 27.99 26.57 -32.83
CA GLY A 77 28.39 25.91 -34.09
C GLY A 77 28.38 24.37 -34.07
N LEU A 78 29.58 23.76 -34.10
CA LEU A 78 29.77 22.32 -34.16
C LEU A 78 29.15 21.57 -32.98
N LEU A 79 29.24 22.12 -31.76
CA LEU A 79 28.64 21.52 -30.56
C LEU A 79 27.12 21.54 -30.63
N ALA A 80 26.53 22.65 -31.10
CA ALA A 80 25.08 22.73 -31.34
C ALA A 80 24.61 21.77 -32.45
N ARG A 81 25.46 21.52 -33.45
CA ARG A 81 25.17 20.51 -34.48
C ARG A 81 25.24 19.09 -33.94
N ALA A 82 26.23 18.80 -33.10
CA ALA A 82 26.35 17.51 -32.42
C ALA A 82 25.14 17.24 -31.51
N THR A 83 24.67 18.24 -30.74
CA THR A 83 23.46 18.06 -29.91
C THR A 83 22.21 17.81 -30.74
N GLN A 84 22.06 18.44 -31.91
CA GLN A 84 20.94 18.14 -32.82
C GLN A 84 20.94 16.68 -33.28
N TYR A 85 22.09 16.14 -33.69
CA TYR A 85 22.19 14.74 -34.08
C TYR A 85 21.93 13.78 -32.91
N LEU A 86 22.41 14.11 -31.71
CA LEU A 86 22.11 13.33 -30.51
C LEU A 86 20.62 13.34 -30.17
N VAL A 87 19.94 14.48 -30.28
CA VAL A 87 18.49 14.57 -30.08
C VAL A 87 17.75 13.69 -31.10
N ILE A 88 18.13 13.74 -32.38
CA ILE A 88 17.53 12.88 -33.42
C ILE A 88 17.78 11.40 -33.12
N LEU A 89 18.99 11.03 -32.71
CA LEU A 89 19.36 9.66 -32.39
C LEU A 89 18.51 9.12 -31.22
N ILE A 90 18.45 9.86 -30.11
CA ILE A 90 17.68 9.48 -28.92
C ILE A 90 16.18 9.43 -29.25
N ALA A 91 15.65 10.43 -29.98
CA ALA A 91 14.23 10.45 -30.35
C ALA A 91 13.86 9.30 -31.31
N SER A 92 14.74 8.96 -32.26
CA SER A 92 14.53 7.83 -33.17
C SER A 92 14.56 6.49 -32.44
N GLY A 93 15.53 6.30 -31.54
CA GLY A 93 15.61 5.11 -30.68
C GLY A 93 14.37 4.98 -29.79
N GLY A 94 13.96 6.08 -29.14
CA GLY A 94 12.76 6.14 -28.31
C GLY A 94 11.48 5.87 -29.10
N PHE A 95 11.35 6.38 -30.33
CA PHE A 95 10.22 6.09 -31.22
C PHE A 95 10.15 4.60 -31.58
N CYS A 96 11.27 4.00 -32.00
CA CYS A 96 11.30 2.57 -32.34
C CYS A 96 10.98 1.69 -31.12
N PHE A 97 11.54 2.03 -29.95
CA PHE A 97 11.27 1.32 -28.72
C PHE A 97 9.80 1.49 -28.29
N SER A 98 9.23 2.67 -28.44
CA SER A 98 7.82 2.92 -28.17
C SER A 98 6.90 2.11 -29.08
N LEU A 99 7.22 1.97 -30.38
CA LEU A 99 6.47 1.11 -31.29
C LEU A 99 6.52 -0.36 -30.84
N TYR A 100 7.68 -0.81 -30.36
CA TYR A 100 7.83 -2.15 -29.80
C TYR A 100 6.97 -2.34 -28.53
N LEU A 101 7.01 -1.40 -27.58
CA LEU A 101 6.17 -1.48 -26.38
C LEU A 101 4.68 -1.44 -26.71
N SER A 102 4.25 -0.57 -27.63
CA SER A 102 2.85 -0.53 -28.09
C SER A 102 2.42 -1.81 -28.82
N TYR A 103 3.34 -2.47 -29.54
CA TYR A 103 3.08 -3.80 -30.08
C TYR A 103 2.86 -4.83 -28.98
N LEU A 104 3.67 -4.82 -27.92
CA LEU A 104 3.49 -5.73 -26.78
C LEU A 104 2.14 -5.49 -26.08
N GLU A 105 1.78 -4.24 -25.81
CA GLU A 105 0.48 -3.88 -25.21
C GLU A 105 -0.70 -4.39 -26.05
N ALA A 106 -0.65 -4.16 -27.36
CA ALA A 106 -1.76 -4.50 -28.26
C ALA A 106 -1.86 -6.00 -28.62
N ARG A 107 -0.71 -6.69 -28.75
CA ARG A 107 -0.62 -8.02 -29.36
C ARG A 107 -0.17 -9.13 -28.43
N VAL A 108 0.43 -8.80 -27.29
CA VAL A 108 0.94 -9.78 -26.33
C VAL A 108 0.18 -9.68 -25.02
N ILE A 109 0.12 -8.51 -24.41
CA ILE A 109 -0.50 -8.27 -23.09
C ILE A 109 -2.02 -8.08 -23.22
N HIS A 110 -2.48 -7.58 -24.37
CA HIS A 110 -3.89 -7.26 -24.63
C HIS A 110 -4.50 -6.30 -23.61
N ALA A 111 -3.68 -5.38 -23.09
CA ALA A 111 -4.06 -4.34 -22.16
C ALA A 111 -3.37 -3.02 -22.56
N TRP A 112 -4.06 -1.91 -22.40
CA TRP A 112 -3.54 -0.58 -22.74
C TRP A 112 -3.22 0.21 -21.48
N CYS A 113 -2.02 0.79 -21.40
CA CYS A 113 -1.71 1.72 -20.33
C CYS A 113 -1.74 3.18 -20.80
N ALA A 114 -2.64 3.98 -20.20
CA ALA A 114 -2.80 5.39 -20.55
C ALA A 114 -1.49 6.20 -20.43
N TRP A 115 -0.70 5.96 -19.38
CA TRP A 115 0.59 6.63 -19.18
C TRP A 115 1.61 6.24 -20.26
N CYS A 116 1.70 4.94 -20.59
CA CYS A 116 2.56 4.47 -21.69
C CYS A 116 2.14 5.05 -23.04
N VAL A 117 0.83 5.20 -23.29
CA VAL A 117 0.30 5.88 -24.49
C VAL A 117 0.68 7.36 -24.52
N VAL A 118 0.57 8.08 -23.39
CA VAL A 118 1.02 9.48 -23.29
C VAL A 118 2.52 9.58 -23.60
N SER A 119 3.33 8.68 -23.05
CA SER A 119 4.76 8.60 -23.36
C SER A 119 5.00 8.34 -24.85
N ALA A 120 4.27 7.39 -25.45
CA ALA A 120 4.39 7.04 -26.86
C ALA A 120 4.06 8.20 -27.80
N LEU A 121 2.97 8.92 -27.52
CA LEU A 121 2.58 10.12 -28.26
C LEU A 121 3.62 11.25 -28.09
N THR A 122 4.16 11.40 -26.88
CA THR A 122 5.18 12.40 -26.57
C THR A 122 6.46 12.16 -27.37
N ILE A 123 7.04 10.95 -27.30
CA ILE A 123 8.28 10.63 -28.01
C ILE A 123 8.10 10.64 -29.54
N THR A 124 6.94 10.17 -30.04
CA THR A 124 6.62 10.23 -31.47
C THR A 124 6.56 11.67 -31.97
N THR A 125 5.93 12.56 -31.19
CA THR A 125 5.86 13.98 -31.54
C THR A 125 7.25 14.63 -31.52
N ILE A 126 8.09 14.33 -30.52
CA ILE A 126 9.49 14.80 -30.47
C ILE A 126 10.27 14.30 -31.69
N PHE A 127 10.14 13.03 -32.05
CA PHE A 127 10.79 12.44 -33.23
C PHE A 127 10.42 13.20 -34.50
N LEU A 128 9.13 13.36 -34.79
CA LEU A 128 8.63 14.09 -35.96
C LEU A 128 9.11 15.55 -35.95
N LEU A 129 9.09 16.20 -34.78
CA LEU A 129 9.60 17.55 -34.62
C LEU A 129 11.12 17.64 -34.78
N SER A 130 11.88 16.57 -34.63
CA SER A 130 13.35 16.57 -34.78
C SER A 130 13.82 16.35 -36.23
N LEU A 131 13.03 15.65 -37.07
CA LEU A 131 13.43 15.28 -38.44
C LEU A 131 13.91 16.45 -39.32
N PRO A 132 13.24 17.63 -39.34
CA PRO A 132 13.72 18.74 -40.17
C PRO A 132 15.10 19.27 -39.74
N ASP A 133 15.54 19.01 -38.51
CA ASP A 133 16.83 19.50 -38.01
C ASP A 133 18.01 18.70 -38.57
N ALA A 134 17.77 17.49 -39.12
CA ALA A 134 18.78 16.74 -39.87
C ALA A 134 19.29 17.53 -41.08
N TRP A 135 18.42 18.34 -41.69
CA TRP A 135 18.70 19.10 -42.91
C TRP A 135 18.94 20.60 -42.67
N ARG A 136 18.43 21.15 -41.57
CA ARG A 136 18.54 22.58 -41.25
C ARG A 136 19.73 22.86 -40.34
N GLN A 137 20.53 23.86 -40.67
CA GLN A 137 21.62 24.31 -39.79
C GLN A 137 21.07 24.93 -38.49
N PRO A 138 21.84 24.88 -37.37
CA PRO A 138 21.49 25.58 -36.14
C PRO A 138 21.20 27.06 -36.39
N ALA A 139 20.19 27.60 -35.71
CA ALA A 139 19.75 28.98 -35.87
C ALA A 139 20.88 30.00 -35.60
N PRO A 140 20.84 31.19 -36.23
CA PRO A 140 22.00 32.07 -36.39
C PRO A 140 22.54 32.68 -35.09
N THR A 141 23.79 33.14 -35.18
CA THR A 141 24.70 33.59 -34.11
C THR A 141 24.36 34.94 -33.48
N GLU A 142 23.31 35.63 -33.93
CA GLU A 142 22.95 36.95 -33.42
C GLU A 142 22.64 36.92 -31.91
N PRO A 143 23.32 37.75 -31.09
CA PRO A 143 23.16 37.73 -29.63
C PRO A 143 21.70 37.91 -29.18
N ALA A 144 20.93 38.76 -29.86
CA ALA A 144 19.53 39.01 -29.54
C ALA A 144 18.64 37.79 -29.80
N ALA A 145 18.89 37.04 -30.88
CA ALA A 145 18.15 35.83 -31.20
C ALA A 145 18.49 34.68 -30.23
N LYS A 146 19.77 34.54 -29.86
CA LYS A 146 20.22 33.60 -28.82
C LYS A 146 19.59 33.88 -27.47
N TRP A 147 19.60 35.15 -27.03
CA TRP A 147 19.02 35.53 -25.76
C TRP A 147 17.52 35.25 -25.67
N ARG A 148 16.75 35.58 -26.72
CA ARG A 148 15.33 35.21 -26.79
C ARG A 148 15.10 33.71 -26.76
N ALA A 149 15.96 32.92 -27.42
CA ALA A 149 15.89 31.46 -27.38
C ALA A 149 16.13 30.92 -25.96
N VAL A 150 17.16 31.42 -25.25
CA VAL A 150 17.44 31.07 -23.85
C VAL A 150 16.28 31.46 -22.96
N GLN A 151 15.78 32.69 -23.05
CA GLN A 151 14.63 33.17 -22.27
C GLN A 151 13.39 32.29 -22.49
N SER A 152 13.09 31.93 -23.74
CA SER A 152 11.95 31.06 -24.05
C SER A 152 12.08 29.65 -23.47
N ARG A 153 13.30 29.08 -23.47
CA ARG A 153 13.57 27.75 -22.90
C ARG A 153 13.52 27.77 -21.39
N PHE A 154 14.06 28.82 -20.78
CA PHE A 154 13.97 29.04 -19.33
C PHE A 154 12.51 29.21 -18.90
N ALA A 155 11.70 29.97 -19.65
CA ALA A 155 10.27 30.12 -19.38
C ALA A 155 9.51 28.78 -19.45
N VAL A 156 9.81 27.92 -20.45
CA VAL A 156 9.25 26.56 -20.54
C VAL A 156 9.66 25.71 -19.34
N PHE A 157 10.93 25.74 -18.95
CA PHE A 157 11.42 24.98 -17.79
C PHE A 157 10.79 25.46 -16.48
N ALA A 158 10.74 26.77 -16.26
CA ALA A 158 10.10 27.38 -15.11
C ALA A 158 8.61 27.02 -15.04
N LEU A 159 7.89 27.10 -16.17
CA LEU A 159 6.49 26.69 -16.24
C LEU A 159 6.31 25.20 -15.93
N ALA A 160 7.18 24.33 -16.46
CA ALA A 160 7.15 22.91 -16.18
C ALA A 160 7.39 22.60 -14.70
N LEU A 161 8.25 23.35 -14.00
CA LEU A 161 8.43 23.20 -12.55
C LEU A 161 7.21 23.73 -11.77
N VAL A 162 6.71 24.91 -12.14
CA VAL A 162 5.56 25.56 -11.46
C VAL A 162 4.28 24.74 -11.61
N VAL A 163 4.06 24.08 -12.74
CA VAL A 163 2.90 23.21 -12.96
C VAL A 163 3.19 21.77 -12.55
N GLY A 164 4.35 21.24 -12.93
CA GLY A 164 4.72 19.85 -12.75
C GLY A 164 4.96 19.48 -11.29
N ILE A 165 5.60 20.32 -10.47
CA ILE A 165 5.81 19.99 -9.05
C ILE A 165 4.46 19.90 -8.31
N PRO A 166 3.55 20.89 -8.38
CA PRO A 166 2.23 20.75 -7.76
C PRO A 166 1.42 19.59 -8.32
N ALA A 167 1.46 19.34 -9.64
CA ALA A 167 0.78 18.19 -10.23
C ALA A 167 1.35 16.85 -9.73
N PHE A 168 2.68 16.73 -9.61
CA PHE A 168 3.34 15.54 -9.08
C PHE A 168 2.99 15.34 -7.60
N ILE A 169 3.05 16.40 -6.80
CA ILE A 169 2.64 16.36 -5.39
C ILE A 169 1.17 15.97 -5.28
N TRP A 170 0.30 16.54 -6.10
CA TRP A 170 -1.12 16.21 -6.13
C TRP A 170 -1.34 14.74 -6.51
N LEU A 171 -0.79 14.27 -7.63
CA LEU A 171 -0.88 12.86 -8.07
C LEU A 171 -0.28 11.89 -7.06
N SER A 172 0.82 12.27 -6.42
CA SER A 172 1.47 11.44 -5.41
C SER A 172 0.65 11.36 -4.11
N ARG A 173 -0.12 12.39 -3.77
CA ARG A 173 -0.96 12.44 -2.57
C ARG A 173 -2.37 11.88 -2.78
N HIS A 174 -2.92 11.97 -3.99
CA HIS A 174 -4.29 11.53 -4.34
C HIS A 174 -4.32 10.22 -5.14
N GLY A 175 -3.20 9.49 -5.19
CA GLY A 175 -3.22 8.05 -5.48
C GLY A 175 -3.85 7.33 -4.29
N GLU A 176 -5.13 7.55 -4.04
CA GLU A 176 -5.86 6.87 -2.97
C GLU A 176 -6.01 5.41 -3.38
N ALA A 177 -5.38 4.53 -2.59
CA ALA A 177 -5.84 3.16 -2.52
C ALA A 177 -7.33 3.17 -2.21
N PRO A 178 -8.12 2.24 -2.80
CA PRO A 178 -9.47 2.04 -2.31
C PRO A 178 -9.37 1.97 -0.79
N PRO A 179 -10.16 2.74 -0.04
CA PRO A 179 -10.12 2.63 1.41
C PRO A 179 -10.29 1.15 1.74
N VAL A 180 -9.30 0.59 2.43
CA VAL A 180 -9.50 -0.67 3.13
C VAL A 180 -10.74 -0.42 3.97
N GLN A 181 -11.75 -1.28 3.81
CA GLN A 181 -13.02 -1.17 4.52
C GLN A 181 -12.70 -0.77 5.96
N THR A 182 -13.10 0.44 6.34
CA THR A 182 -12.98 0.88 7.72
C THR A 182 -13.80 -0.10 8.50
N ALA A 183 -13.06 -0.99 9.17
CA ALA A 183 -13.58 -1.84 10.21
C ALA A 183 -14.49 -0.95 11.08
N SER A 184 -15.65 -1.46 11.50
CA SER A 184 -16.45 -0.75 12.50
C SER A 184 -15.53 -0.27 13.64
N PRO A 185 -15.81 0.83 14.33
CA PRO A 185 -14.95 1.30 15.43
C PRO A 185 -14.56 0.18 16.41
N GLN A 186 -15.46 -0.79 16.61
CA GLN A 186 -15.19 -2.04 17.32
C GLN A 186 -14.19 -2.95 16.60
N ALA A 187 -14.36 -3.25 15.32
CA ALA A 187 -13.44 -4.07 14.54
C ALA A 187 -12.07 -3.41 14.27
N LEU A 188 -11.97 -2.07 14.38
CA LEU A 188 -10.70 -1.34 14.43
C LEU A 188 -10.01 -1.59 15.77
N LEU A 189 -10.72 -1.39 16.89
CA LEU A 189 -10.21 -1.66 18.23
C LEU A 189 -9.82 -3.13 18.44
N GLU A 190 -10.59 -4.08 17.90
CA GLU A 190 -10.29 -5.52 17.93
C GLU A 190 -8.99 -5.88 17.17
N ARG A 191 -8.63 -5.10 16.14
CA ARG A 191 -7.37 -5.29 15.42
C ARG A 191 -6.21 -4.55 16.08
N LEU A 192 -6.47 -3.41 16.73
CA LEU A 192 -5.47 -2.68 17.52
C LEU A 192 -5.05 -3.46 18.77
N VAL A 193 -6.01 -4.10 19.45
CA VAL A 193 -5.75 -4.86 20.68
C VAL A 193 -6.35 -6.26 20.61
N ARG A 194 -5.49 -7.28 20.68
CA ARG A 194 -5.91 -8.68 20.84
C ARG A 194 -5.87 -9.08 22.31
N GLN A 195 -6.59 -10.14 22.68
CA GLN A 195 -6.68 -10.61 24.08
C GLN A 195 -5.31 -11.03 24.66
N ASP A 196 -4.44 -11.54 23.81
CA ASP A 196 -3.09 -12.01 24.11
C ASP A 196 -2.02 -10.91 23.89
N SER A 197 -2.41 -9.66 23.59
CA SER A 197 -1.45 -8.56 23.40
C SER A 197 -0.76 -8.20 24.72
N PRO A 198 0.54 -7.94 24.73
CA PRO A 198 1.21 -7.38 25.90
C PRO A 198 0.59 -6.05 26.31
N VAL A 199 0.21 -5.92 27.58
CA VAL A 199 -0.40 -4.72 28.16
C VAL A 199 0.46 -4.20 29.31
N TRP A 200 0.58 -2.87 29.39
CA TRP A 200 1.08 -2.11 30.54
C TRP A 200 0.00 -1.15 31.02
N GLY A 201 -0.08 -0.96 32.34
CA GLY A 201 -1.15 -0.19 32.98
C GLY A 201 -2.43 -1.01 33.16
N ASP A 202 -3.56 -0.34 33.39
CA ASP A 202 -4.85 -0.98 33.62
C ASP A 202 -5.46 -1.43 32.27
N PRO A 203 -5.74 -2.74 32.07
CA PRO A 203 -6.41 -3.24 30.87
C PRO A 203 -7.81 -2.64 30.61
N GLN A 204 -8.42 -2.02 31.64
CA GLN A 204 -9.72 -1.33 31.62
C GLN A 204 -9.58 0.20 31.60
N ALA A 205 -8.38 0.75 31.47
CA ALA A 205 -8.19 2.19 31.35
C ALA A 205 -8.98 2.76 30.15
N PRO A 206 -9.55 3.97 30.29
CA PRO A 206 -10.43 4.55 29.28
C PRO A 206 -9.73 4.96 27.99
N VAL A 207 -8.40 5.13 28.03
CA VAL A 207 -7.57 5.50 26.87
C VAL A 207 -6.57 4.38 26.59
N THR A 208 -6.59 3.89 25.36
CA THR A 208 -5.66 2.88 24.87
C THR A 208 -4.57 3.52 24.03
N VAL A 209 -3.31 3.24 24.35
CA VAL A 209 -2.17 3.59 23.49
C VAL A 209 -1.63 2.31 22.89
N VAL A 210 -1.58 2.19 21.56
CA VAL A 210 -1.03 1.00 20.89
C VAL A 210 0.22 1.39 20.11
N GLU A 211 1.31 0.66 20.33
CA GLU A 211 2.55 0.78 19.56
C GLU A 211 2.71 -0.46 18.67
N PHE A 212 2.90 -0.25 17.36
CA PHE A 212 3.42 -1.25 16.44
C PHE A 212 4.92 -1.02 16.26
N GLY A 213 5.73 -1.97 16.72
CA GLY A 213 7.18 -1.82 16.83
C GLY A 213 7.97 -2.96 16.20
N ASP A 214 9.21 -2.64 15.84
CA ASP A 214 10.22 -3.56 15.34
C ASP A 214 11.50 -3.38 16.18
N PHE A 215 11.95 -4.47 16.82
CA PHE A 215 13.10 -4.45 17.72
C PHE A 215 14.45 -4.14 17.05
N GLU A 216 14.59 -4.33 15.74
CA GLU A 216 15.82 -4.02 15.00
C GLU A 216 15.76 -2.64 14.33
N CYS A 217 14.58 -2.01 14.28
CA CYS A 217 14.38 -0.68 13.71
C CYS A 217 15.02 0.42 14.58
N PRO A 218 15.99 1.21 14.07
CA PRO A 218 16.65 2.25 14.86
C PRO A 218 15.71 3.36 15.33
N VAL A 219 14.66 3.68 14.55
CA VAL A 219 13.68 4.71 14.93
C VAL A 219 12.74 4.18 16.03
N CYS A 220 12.45 2.89 16.06
CA CYS A 220 11.71 2.28 17.17
C CYS A 220 12.52 2.34 18.47
N GLY A 221 13.83 2.09 18.41
CA GLY A 221 14.71 2.25 19.56
C GLY A 221 14.75 3.69 20.10
N GLN A 222 14.65 4.70 19.23
CA GLN A 222 14.51 6.10 19.66
C GLN A 222 13.13 6.36 20.28
N ALA A 223 12.07 5.80 19.70
CA ALA A 223 10.71 5.95 20.22
C ALA A 223 10.51 5.28 21.58
N GLU A 224 11.26 4.23 21.88
CA GLU A 224 11.19 3.51 23.15
C GLU A 224 11.49 4.40 24.36
N GLU A 225 12.34 5.42 24.24
CA GLU A 225 12.56 6.40 25.31
C GLU A 225 11.25 7.17 25.62
N VAL A 226 10.55 7.61 24.58
CA VAL A 226 9.26 8.30 24.71
C VAL A 226 8.17 7.33 25.20
N ALA A 227 8.12 6.11 24.69
CA ALA A 227 7.17 5.08 25.12
C ALA A 227 7.34 4.75 26.61
N ARG A 228 8.58 4.68 27.11
CA ARG A 228 8.89 4.51 28.53
C ARG A 228 8.43 5.71 29.36
N GLU A 229 8.63 6.94 28.88
CA GLU A 229 8.15 8.15 29.54
C GLU A 229 6.61 8.19 29.59
N ILE A 230 5.92 7.78 28.52
CA ILE A 230 4.46 7.62 28.48
C ILE A 230 4.01 6.60 29.53
N ARG A 231 4.59 5.38 29.52
CA ARG A 231 4.27 4.32 30.47
C ARG A 231 4.51 4.77 31.92
N ALA A 232 5.57 5.52 32.18
CA ALA A 232 5.90 6.03 33.51
C ALA A 232 4.99 7.18 33.98
N LYS A 233 4.69 8.18 33.12
CA LYS A 233 3.85 9.33 33.49
C LYS A 233 2.38 8.92 33.68
N TYR A 234 1.86 8.06 32.81
CA TYR A 234 0.44 7.74 32.79
C TYR A 234 0.07 6.54 33.66
N GLY A 235 0.95 5.54 33.77
CA GLY A 235 0.72 4.35 34.59
C GLY A 235 -0.63 3.71 34.29
N ASP A 236 -1.40 3.40 35.34
CA ASP A 236 -2.70 2.74 35.23
C ASP A 236 -3.82 3.64 34.65
N ARG A 237 -3.54 4.93 34.35
CA ARG A 237 -4.52 5.80 33.69
C ARG A 237 -4.71 5.47 32.21
N ILE A 238 -3.78 4.73 31.61
CA ILE A 238 -3.84 4.29 30.21
C ILE A 238 -3.64 2.78 30.11
N LYS A 239 -4.12 2.23 29.02
CA LYS A 239 -3.82 0.87 28.57
C LYS A 239 -2.78 0.96 27.46
N PHE A 240 -1.52 0.71 27.78
CA PHE A 240 -0.45 0.73 26.77
C PHE A 240 -0.23 -0.68 26.21
N VAL A 241 -0.33 -0.84 24.90
CA VAL A 241 -0.28 -2.13 24.20
C VAL A 241 0.87 -2.13 23.21
N PHE A 242 1.66 -3.20 23.18
CA PHE A 242 2.67 -3.41 22.15
C PHE A 242 2.21 -4.48 21.15
N ARG A 243 2.37 -4.22 19.86
CA ARG A 243 2.08 -5.14 18.76
C ARG A 243 3.32 -5.34 17.91
N GLN A 244 3.58 -6.59 17.54
CA GLN A 244 4.77 -6.95 16.77
C GLN A 244 4.59 -6.53 15.31
N PHE A 245 5.53 -5.77 14.76
CA PHE A 245 5.56 -5.49 13.33
C PHE A 245 6.98 -5.55 12.75
N PRO A 246 7.64 -6.72 12.81
CA PRO A 246 8.98 -6.90 12.27
C PRO A 246 9.01 -6.67 10.77
N LEU A 247 9.89 -5.78 10.31
CA LEU A 247 10.14 -5.50 8.90
C LEU A 247 11.18 -6.48 8.36
N SER A 248 10.86 -7.78 8.40
CA SER A 248 11.79 -8.90 8.12
C SER A 248 12.50 -8.82 6.76
N ALA A 249 11.96 -8.04 5.81
CA ALA A 249 12.59 -7.80 4.51
C ALA A 249 13.89 -6.99 4.59
N ILE A 250 14.03 -6.13 5.60
CA ILE A 250 15.20 -5.24 5.80
C ILE A 250 15.90 -5.44 7.15
N HIS A 251 15.23 -6.10 8.09
CA HIS A 251 15.71 -6.38 9.43
C HIS A 251 15.74 -7.90 9.67
N PRO A 252 16.89 -8.57 9.44
CA PRO A 252 16.98 -10.03 9.41
C PRO A 252 16.70 -10.71 10.76
N TRP A 253 16.86 -10.01 11.88
CA TRP A 253 16.64 -10.52 13.23
C TRP A 253 15.33 -10.05 13.86
N ALA A 254 14.62 -9.08 13.26
CA ALA A 254 13.39 -8.51 13.80
C ALA A 254 12.34 -9.56 14.16
N GLU A 255 12.09 -10.54 13.28
CA GLU A 255 11.11 -11.61 13.53
C GLU A 255 11.51 -12.47 14.73
N LYS A 256 12.78 -12.88 14.81
CA LYS A 256 13.27 -13.68 15.94
C LYS A 256 13.30 -12.88 17.24
N ALA A 257 13.59 -11.59 17.20
CA ALA A 257 13.49 -10.71 18.36
C ALA A 257 12.03 -10.55 18.82
N ALA A 258 11.08 -10.41 17.89
CA ALA A 258 9.65 -10.41 18.18
C ALA A 258 9.22 -11.70 18.87
N GLU A 259 9.58 -12.86 18.31
CA GLU A 259 9.33 -14.16 18.94
C GLU A 259 9.95 -14.28 20.33
N ALA A 260 11.20 -13.82 20.51
CA ALA A 260 11.87 -13.83 21.80
C ALA A 260 11.13 -12.98 22.85
N SER A 261 10.61 -11.81 22.48
CA SER A 261 9.80 -10.98 23.38
C SER A 261 8.52 -11.70 23.83
N LEU A 262 7.86 -12.44 22.93
CA LEU A 262 6.65 -13.20 23.23
C LEU A 262 6.95 -14.48 24.04
N CYS A 263 8.06 -15.16 23.77
CA CYS A 263 8.54 -16.25 24.63
C CYS A 263 8.83 -15.76 26.06
N ALA A 264 9.28 -14.50 26.22
CA ALA A 264 9.42 -13.88 27.52
C ALA A 264 8.06 -13.48 28.14
N GLN A 265 7.06 -13.13 27.34
CA GLN A 265 5.69 -12.87 27.79
C GLN A 265 5.08 -14.09 28.48
N GLU A 266 5.29 -15.30 27.96
CA GLU A 266 4.83 -16.56 28.59
C GLU A 266 5.42 -16.80 29.99
N GLN A 267 6.45 -16.03 30.36
CA GLN A 267 7.12 -16.07 31.66
C GLN A 267 6.92 -14.76 32.45
N GLY A 268 6.00 -13.89 32.01
CA GLY A 268 5.69 -12.62 32.67
C GLY A 268 6.76 -11.54 32.52
N LYS A 269 7.71 -11.70 31.59
CA LYS A 269 8.86 -10.82 31.40
C LYS A 269 8.90 -10.16 30.02
N PHE A 270 7.74 -9.88 29.43
CA PHE A 270 7.64 -9.16 28.16
C PHE A 270 8.37 -7.81 28.21
N TRP A 271 7.97 -6.90 29.11
CA TRP A 271 8.51 -5.55 29.17
C TRP A 271 10.02 -5.49 29.51
N PRO A 272 10.54 -6.27 30.48
CA PRO A 272 11.98 -6.38 30.68
C PRO A 272 12.72 -6.88 29.43
N MET A 273 12.13 -7.79 28.65
CA MET A 273 12.72 -8.24 27.39
C MET A 273 12.69 -7.15 26.33
N THR A 274 11.55 -6.47 26.12
CA THR A 274 11.41 -5.32 25.21
C THR A 274 12.49 -4.27 25.47
N ASP A 275 12.65 -3.86 26.74
CA ASP A 275 13.69 -2.92 27.16
C ASP A 275 15.09 -3.43 26.82
N LYS A 276 15.37 -4.72 27.09
CA LYS A 276 16.66 -5.34 26.83
C LYS A 276 16.99 -5.38 25.34
N LEU A 277 16.01 -5.68 24.49
CA LEU A 277 16.16 -5.73 23.04
C LEU A 277 16.45 -4.35 22.46
N TYR A 278 15.67 -3.33 22.82
CA TYR A 278 15.91 -1.96 22.35
C TYR A 278 17.21 -1.34 22.89
N MET A 279 17.69 -1.74 24.07
CA MET A 279 19.01 -1.32 24.56
C MET A 279 20.18 -2.01 23.83
N ASN A 280 19.93 -3.08 23.08
CA ASN A 280 20.97 -3.91 22.46
C ASN A 280 20.70 -4.21 20.97
N GLN A 281 20.09 -3.27 20.24
CA GLN A 281 19.69 -3.46 18.83
C GLN A 281 20.86 -3.82 17.89
N THR A 282 22.11 -3.61 18.30
CA THR A 282 23.30 -3.94 17.51
C THR A 282 23.55 -5.44 17.37
N ASP A 283 23.01 -6.27 18.27
CA ASP A 283 23.13 -7.73 18.20
C ASP A 283 21.84 -8.39 18.69
N LEU A 284 20.97 -8.73 17.73
CA LEU A 284 19.72 -9.46 17.95
C LEU A 284 19.80 -10.91 17.41
N SER A 285 21.02 -11.43 17.25
CA SER A 285 21.23 -12.82 16.87
C SER A 285 20.57 -13.79 17.86
N VAL A 286 20.21 -15.00 17.42
CA VAL A 286 19.58 -16.01 18.29
C VAL A 286 20.39 -16.27 19.56
N ASP A 287 21.72 -16.27 19.48
CA ASP A 287 22.59 -16.46 20.65
C ASP A 287 22.52 -15.25 21.60
N ALA A 288 22.47 -14.04 21.06
CA ALA A 288 22.24 -12.83 21.86
C ALA A 288 20.87 -12.85 22.55
N LEU A 289 19.80 -13.20 21.83
CA LEU A 289 18.45 -13.32 22.40
C LEU A 289 18.39 -14.30 23.58
N LYS A 290 19.05 -15.45 23.47
CA LYS A 290 19.16 -16.43 24.56
C LYS A 290 19.97 -15.88 25.74
N ARG A 291 21.08 -15.19 25.47
CA ARG A 291 21.89 -14.55 26.51
C ARG A 291 21.08 -13.48 27.25
N TYR A 292 20.34 -12.62 26.53
CA TYR A 292 19.45 -11.63 27.14
C TYR A 292 18.36 -12.26 28.00
N ALA A 293 17.74 -13.36 27.55
CA ALA A 293 16.79 -14.10 28.36
C ALA A 293 17.40 -14.65 29.66
N GLY A 294 18.64 -15.16 29.59
CA GLY A 294 19.38 -15.64 30.75
C GLY A 294 19.70 -14.53 31.76
N GLU A 295 20.15 -13.37 31.27
CA GLU A 295 20.42 -12.18 32.08
C GLU A 295 19.15 -11.64 32.77
N LEU A 296 17.99 -11.78 32.13
CA LEU A 296 16.70 -11.43 32.70
C LEU A 296 16.16 -12.49 33.68
N GLY A 297 16.87 -13.61 33.86
CA GLY A 297 16.47 -14.69 34.76
C GLY A 297 15.21 -15.42 34.31
N LEU A 298 15.08 -15.69 33.01
CA LEU A 298 14.03 -16.57 32.48
C LEU A 298 14.42 -18.04 32.68
N ASP A 299 13.42 -18.93 32.67
CA ASP A 299 13.65 -20.36 32.50
C ASP A 299 14.18 -20.60 31.08
N MET A 300 15.48 -20.88 31.00
CA MET A 300 16.18 -21.05 29.73
C MET A 300 15.76 -22.32 28.98
N SER A 301 15.31 -23.37 29.68
CA SER A 301 14.83 -24.58 29.01
C SER A 301 13.52 -24.27 28.26
N ARG A 302 12.58 -23.59 28.92
CA ARG A 302 11.33 -23.14 28.29
C ARG A 302 11.57 -22.12 27.18
N PHE A 303 12.41 -21.11 27.43
CA PHE A 303 12.70 -20.07 26.45
C PHE A 303 13.36 -20.62 25.19
N ASN A 304 14.40 -21.45 25.33
CA ASN A 304 15.10 -22.03 24.18
C ASN A 304 14.17 -22.90 23.33
N THR A 305 13.27 -23.66 23.98
CA THR A 305 12.28 -24.48 23.28
C THR A 305 11.30 -23.62 22.49
N CYS A 306 10.77 -22.56 23.12
CA CYS A 306 9.85 -21.61 22.47
C CYS A 306 10.49 -20.95 21.24
N LEU A 307 11.69 -20.39 21.40
CA LEU A 307 12.37 -19.65 20.33
C LEU A 307 12.84 -20.54 19.17
N ALA A 308 13.36 -21.73 19.48
CA ALA A 308 13.88 -22.65 18.46
C ALA A 308 12.77 -23.32 17.64
N SER A 309 11.62 -23.61 18.27
CA SER A 309 10.48 -24.22 17.58
C SER A 309 9.70 -23.25 16.70
N GLY A 310 9.91 -21.94 16.86
CA GLY A 310 9.10 -20.94 16.17
C GLY A 310 7.69 -20.81 16.76
N ALA A 311 7.49 -21.18 18.03
CA ALA A 311 6.16 -21.27 18.64
C ALA A 311 5.38 -19.95 18.58
N MET A 312 6.09 -18.82 18.51
CA MET A 312 5.51 -17.49 18.46
C MET A 312 5.39 -16.93 17.03
N ALA A 313 5.95 -17.57 16.02
CA ALA A 313 5.94 -17.08 14.63
C ALA A 313 4.51 -16.81 14.12
N ALA A 314 3.58 -17.73 14.34
CA ALA A 314 2.18 -17.53 13.94
C ALA A 314 1.50 -16.37 14.69
N ARG A 315 1.92 -16.09 15.93
CA ARG A 315 1.43 -14.95 16.71
C ARG A 315 2.00 -13.64 16.16
N VAL A 316 3.31 -13.59 15.91
CA VAL A 316 3.98 -12.45 15.27
C VAL A 316 3.31 -12.15 13.92
N GLN A 317 3.09 -13.18 13.09
CA GLN A 317 2.43 -13.01 11.80
C GLN A 317 1.02 -12.45 11.93
N ARG A 318 0.23 -12.86 12.93
CA ARG A 318 -1.10 -12.25 13.16
C ARG A 318 -1.02 -10.75 13.48
N ASP A 319 -0.01 -10.31 14.23
CA ASP A 319 0.18 -8.89 14.50
C ASP A 319 0.59 -8.12 13.24
N VAL A 320 1.43 -8.73 12.38
CA VAL A 320 1.80 -8.20 11.06
C VAL A 320 0.57 -8.11 10.15
N ASP A 321 -0.27 -9.15 10.11
CA ASP A 321 -1.49 -9.18 9.30
C ASP A 321 -2.50 -8.12 9.79
N ASP A 322 -2.64 -7.95 11.11
CA ASP A 322 -3.45 -6.88 11.68
C ASP A 322 -2.89 -5.50 11.31
N ALA A 323 -1.58 -5.31 11.36
CA ALA A 323 -0.92 -4.08 10.95
C ALA A 323 -1.20 -3.77 9.47
N HIS A 324 -1.06 -4.75 8.58
CA HIS A 324 -1.35 -4.59 7.16
C HIS A 324 -2.84 -4.33 6.89
N ALA A 325 -3.75 -5.01 7.61
CA ALA A 325 -5.19 -4.74 7.52
C ALA A 325 -5.56 -3.34 8.01
N LEU A 326 -4.77 -2.76 8.91
CA LEU A 326 -4.88 -1.36 9.35
C LEU A 326 -4.18 -0.37 8.41
N GLY A 327 -3.58 -0.84 7.32
CA GLY A 327 -2.84 -0.02 6.35
C GLY A 327 -1.46 0.44 6.82
N LEU A 328 -0.89 -0.22 7.84
CA LEU A 328 0.44 0.10 8.35
C LEU A 328 1.53 -0.49 7.43
N ASP A 329 2.53 0.34 7.12
CA ASP A 329 3.64 0.00 6.21
C ASP A 329 5.03 0.33 6.78
N ARG A 330 5.11 0.82 8.01
CA ARG A 330 6.36 1.27 8.66
C ARG A 330 6.27 1.18 10.18
N THR A 331 7.41 1.26 10.84
CA THR A 331 7.54 1.33 12.30
C THR A 331 8.45 2.50 12.71
N PRO A 332 8.26 3.08 13.90
CA PRO A 332 7.17 2.85 14.83
C PRO A 332 5.88 3.56 14.37
N LEU A 333 4.73 2.95 14.68
CA LEU A 333 3.41 3.55 14.49
C LEU A 333 2.64 3.46 15.80
N PHE A 334 2.07 4.59 16.22
CA PHE A 334 1.30 4.65 17.45
C PHE A 334 -0.18 4.91 17.15
N PHE A 335 -1.03 4.48 18.06
CA PHE A 335 -2.43 4.88 18.13
C PHE A 335 -2.72 5.39 19.53
N VAL A 336 -3.41 6.53 19.63
CA VAL A 336 -4.08 6.96 20.86
C VAL A 336 -5.57 6.81 20.59
N ASP A 337 -6.15 5.75 21.14
CA ASP A 337 -7.44 5.17 20.78
C ASP A 337 -7.59 4.98 19.27
N ARG A 338 -8.28 5.90 18.60
CA ARG A 338 -8.58 5.85 17.16
C ARG A 338 -7.67 6.76 16.35
N LYS A 339 -6.86 7.59 17.00
CA LYS A 339 -5.98 8.57 16.35
C LYS A 339 -4.64 7.91 16.07
N MET A 340 -4.36 7.66 14.80
CA MET A 340 -3.05 7.22 14.33
C MET A 340 -2.05 8.37 14.49
N VAL A 341 -0.89 8.04 15.07
CA VAL A 341 0.25 8.91 15.27
C VAL A 341 1.44 8.27 14.56
N ALA A 342 1.86 8.88 13.45
CA ALA A 342 2.93 8.34 12.63
C ALA A 342 4.31 8.70 13.21
N GLY A 343 5.11 7.68 13.52
CA GLY A 343 6.51 7.83 13.93
C GLY A 343 6.72 8.17 15.40
N ALA A 344 7.97 8.49 15.72
CA ALA A 344 8.44 8.86 17.05
C ALA A 344 8.22 10.37 17.30
N LEU A 345 7.02 10.77 17.74
CA LEU A 345 6.80 12.16 18.17
C LEU A 345 7.49 12.46 19.50
N PRO A 346 7.85 13.73 19.79
CA PRO A 346 8.30 14.14 21.10
C PRO A 346 7.24 13.85 22.17
N PHE A 347 7.68 13.49 23.38
CA PHE A 347 6.80 13.18 24.51
C PHE A 347 5.70 14.23 24.76
N LYS A 348 6.03 15.51 24.62
CA LYS A 348 5.07 16.62 24.83
C LYS A 348 3.85 16.51 23.91
N GLU A 349 4.03 16.07 22.67
CA GLU A 349 2.93 15.91 21.71
C GLU A 349 2.07 14.70 22.04
N PHE A 350 2.69 13.56 22.40
CA PHE A 350 1.95 12.41 22.92
C PHE A 350 1.17 12.74 24.19
N ALA A 351 1.79 13.46 25.12
CA ALA A 351 1.15 13.88 26.34
C ALA A 351 -0.08 14.76 26.07
N GLN A 352 0.01 15.70 25.13
CA GLN A 352 -1.14 16.51 24.74
C GLN A 352 -2.30 15.67 24.18
N LEU A 353 -2.00 14.68 23.33
CA LEU A 353 -3.01 13.79 22.77
C LEU A 353 -3.65 12.91 23.83
N ILE A 354 -2.84 12.29 24.69
CA ILE A 354 -3.32 11.42 25.77
C ILE A 354 -4.13 12.22 26.80
N ASP A 355 -3.66 13.41 27.20
CA ASP A 355 -4.37 14.28 28.14
C ASP A 355 -5.72 14.75 27.56
N GLN A 356 -5.79 15.00 26.25
CA GLN A 356 -7.05 15.31 25.55
C GLN A 356 -8.04 14.14 25.56
N GLU A 357 -7.59 12.92 25.24
CA GLU A 357 -8.46 11.74 25.26
C GLU A 357 -8.90 11.38 26.70
N LEU A 358 -8.01 11.50 27.69
CA LEU A 358 -8.34 11.28 29.10
C LEU A 358 -9.37 12.30 29.61
N ALA A 359 -9.31 13.55 29.12
CA ALA A 359 -10.32 14.55 29.45
C ALA A 359 -11.68 14.28 28.78
N ALA A 360 -11.67 13.71 27.57
CA ALA A 360 -12.88 13.30 26.85
C ALA A 360 -13.53 12.03 27.43
N HIS A 361 -12.73 11.15 28.04
CA HIS A 361 -13.14 9.89 28.62
C HIS A 361 -12.62 9.75 30.06
N PRO A 362 -13.18 10.49 31.04
CA PRO A 362 -12.69 10.48 32.41
C PRO A 362 -12.76 9.08 33.04
N VAL A 363 -11.67 8.68 33.70
CA VAL A 363 -11.59 7.46 34.51
C VAL A 363 -12.70 7.51 35.56
N GLN A 364 -13.70 6.64 35.46
CA GLN A 364 -14.62 6.40 36.57
C GLN A 364 -13.85 5.64 37.65
N THR A 365 -13.14 6.35 38.52
CA THR A 365 -12.57 5.74 39.72
C THR A 365 -13.71 5.17 40.55
N ALA A 366 -13.67 3.85 40.77
CA ALA A 366 -14.52 3.17 41.72
C ALA A 366 -14.40 3.87 43.09
N GLU A 367 -15.42 4.63 43.46
CA GLU A 367 -15.58 5.11 44.83
C GLU A 367 -15.83 3.90 45.73
N THR A 368 -14.80 3.55 46.47
CA THR A 368 -14.83 2.69 47.65
C THR A 368 -16.01 3.06 48.54
N THR A 369 -16.75 2.01 48.89
CA THR A 369 -17.80 1.92 49.90
C THR A 369 -17.46 2.73 51.16
N GLY A 370 -18.04 3.91 51.26
CA GLY A 370 -18.09 4.72 52.48
C GLY A 370 -19.46 4.58 53.13
N THR A 371 -19.53 3.74 54.15
CA THR A 371 -20.65 3.61 55.09
C THR A 371 -21.31 4.96 55.43
N GLN A 372 -22.56 5.14 55.02
CA GLN A 372 -23.51 5.92 55.83
C GLN A 372 -24.66 5.00 56.24
N VAL A 373 -24.56 4.57 57.49
CA VAL A 373 -25.68 4.11 58.29
C VAL A 373 -26.71 5.23 58.32
N ASN A 374 -27.87 5.00 57.72
CA ASN A 374 -29.11 5.61 58.18
C ASN A 374 -30.23 4.58 58.12
N THR A 375 -30.47 4.05 59.30
CA THR A 375 -31.65 3.37 59.81
C THR A 375 -32.96 3.90 59.22
N ALA A 376 -33.72 3.02 58.56
CA ALA A 376 -35.17 3.01 58.61
C ALA A 376 -35.68 1.64 58.14
N VAL A 377 -35.87 0.76 59.11
CA VAL A 377 -36.74 -0.41 59.00
C VAL A 377 -38.18 0.10 58.81
N GLN A 378 -38.89 -0.38 57.78
CA GLN A 378 -40.27 -0.89 57.87
C GLN A 378 -40.80 -1.29 56.47
N THR A 379 -40.89 -2.61 56.22
CA THR A 379 -42.13 -3.40 56.02
C THR A 379 -43.02 -3.03 54.84
N GLY A 380 -43.25 -3.99 53.93
CA GLY A 380 -44.54 -4.08 53.22
C GLY A 380 -44.51 -4.61 51.78
N LYS A 381 -44.87 -5.90 51.64
CA LYS A 381 -45.76 -6.50 50.61
C LYS A 381 -45.69 -6.01 49.15
N SER A 382 -45.40 -6.96 48.25
CA SER A 382 -45.88 -6.99 46.85
C SER A 382 -47.42 -7.02 46.78
N PRO A 383 -48.07 -6.49 45.71
CA PRO A 383 -48.54 -7.40 44.64
C PRO A 383 -48.74 -6.81 43.20
N VAL A 384 -48.64 -7.71 42.19
CA VAL A 384 -49.56 -7.94 41.01
C VAL A 384 -49.65 -6.85 39.89
N ARG A 385 -49.17 -7.10 38.63
CA ARG A 385 -49.81 -7.71 37.39
C ARG A 385 -50.64 -6.68 36.55
N PRO A 386 -51.15 -6.92 35.31
CA PRO A 386 -50.84 -7.83 34.18
C PRO A 386 -50.77 -7.19 32.75
N ASP A 387 -49.98 -7.81 31.85
CA ASP A 387 -50.35 -8.62 30.64
C ASP A 387 -51.27 -8.12 29.48
N ILE A 388 -51.01 -8.75 28.31
CA ILE A 388 -51.84 -9.00 27.08
C ILE A 388 -51.70 -8.01 25.89
N ARG A 389 -51.65 -8.36 24.59
CA ARG A 389 -51.31 -9.53 23.72
C ARG A 389 -51.78 -9.17 22.28
N LYS A 390 -51.00 -9.47 21.23
CA LYS A 390 -51.37 -9.79 19.80
C LYS A 390 -52.13 -8.69 18.99
N THR A 391 -52.08 -8.58 17.65
CA THR A 391 -51.97 -9.56 16.54
C THR A 391 -51.59 -8.88 15.20
N ALA A 392 -50.73 -9.56 14.43
CA ALA A 392 -50.74 -9.89 12.98
C ALA A 392 -51.28 -8.93 11.87
N ALA A 393 -50.40 -8.77 10.87
CA ALA A 393 -50.55 -8.86 9.40
C ALA A 393 -51.46 -7.88 8.63
N THR A 394 -50.95 -7.32 7.51
CA THR A 394 -51.22 -7.77 6.13
C THR A 394 -50.53 -6.87 5.08
N THR A 395 -50.01 -7.54 4.04
CA THR A 395 -49.41 -7.20 2.72
C THR A 395 -49.61 -5.82 2.04
N ALA A 396 -48.55 -5.41 1.29
CA ALA A 396 -48.50 -5.26 -0.18
C ALA A 396 -47.90 -3.94 -0.74
N GLN A 397 -46.88 -4.11 -1.60
CA GLN A 397 -46.64 -3.46 -2.90
C GLN A 397 -46.14 -1.99 -2.98
N ASP A 398 -44.90 -1.88 -3.49
CA ASP A 398 -44.31 -0.78 -4.30
C ASP A 398 -45.23 -0.34 -5.47
N PRO A 399 -45.10 0.86 -6.14
CA PRO A 399 -43.84 1.39 -6.67
C PRO A 399 -43.67 2.93 -6.92
N VAL A 400 -42.40 3.31 -7.19
CA VAL A 400 -41.89 4.31 -8.18
C VAL A 400 -42.32 5.80 -8.11
N GLY A 401 -41.32 6.67 -7.91
CA GLY A 401 -40.94 7.73 -8.87
C GLY A 401 -41.53 9.14 -8.68
N GLY A 402 -40.67 10.16 -8.81
CA GLY A 402 -41.12 11.52 -9.13
C GLY A 402 -40.26 12.64 -8.57
N ALA A 403 -39.45 13.25 -9.44
CA ALA A 403 -38.71 14.47 -9.22
C ALA A 403 -39.62 15.72 -9.20
N SER A 404 -39.16 16.79 -8.55
CA SER A 404 -39.47 18.17 -8.98
C SER A 404 -38.46 19.16 -8.41
N GLU A 405 -37.80 19.85 -9.33
CA GLU A 405 -36.89 20.99 -9.16
C GLU A 405 -37.60 22.29 -8.74
N SER A 406 -36.75 23.32 -8.55
CA SER A 406 -36.97 24.79 -8.64
C SER A 406 -36.92 25.53 -7.27
N ALA A 407 -36.26 26.69 -7.10
CA ALA A 407 -35.49 27.57 -7.98
C ALA A 407 -34.80 28.68 -7.13
N PHE A 408 -33.97 29.50 -7.83
CA PHE A 408 -33.27 30.75 -7.44
C PHE A 408 -31.92 30.55 -6.74
N GLY A 409 -30.74 30.93 -7.27
CA GLY A 409 -30.31 32.01 -8.18
C GLY A 409 -29.17 32.74 -7.45
N GLN A 410 -28.01 33.14 -7.96
CA GLN A 410 -27.51 33.40 -9.30
C GLN A 410 -25.96 33.43 -9.27
N SER A 411 -25.36 32.99 -10.39
CA SER A 411 -24.14 33.47 -11.05
C SER A 411 -22.88 33.78 -10.24
N GLY A 412 -21.86 32.95 -10.41
CA GLY A 412 -20.48 33.33 -10.12
C GLY A 412 -19.48 32.22 -10.41
N GLY A 413 -19.16 32.02 -11.68
CA GLY A 413 -18.10 31.11 -12.12
C GLY A 413 -18.63 29.73 -12.45
N SER A 414 -18.37 29.26 -13.67
CA SER A 414 -17.63 28.00 -13.84
C SER A 414 -17.44 27.61 -15.32
N ILE A 415 -16.40 28.15 -15.96
CA ILE A 415 -15.73 27.42 -17.05
C ILE A 415 -14.91 26.24 -16.47
N PHE A 416 -14.68 26.23 -15.15
CA PHE A 416 -13.95 25.19 -14.42
C PHE A 416 -14.78 23.94 -14.06
N GLN A 417 -16.12 23.99 -14.02
CA GLN A 417 -16.98 22.84 -13.72
C GLN A 417 -17.19 21.93 -14.93
N THR A 418 -16.97 22.44 -16.15
CA THR A 418 -17.02 21.57 -17.34
C THR A 418 -15.78 20.65 -17.43
N ILE A 419 -14.68 21.00 -16.74
CA ILE A 419 -13.49 20.14 -16.65
C ILE A 419 -13.61 19.10 -15.51
N GLN A 420 -14.53 19.30 -14.56
CA GLN A 420 -14.79 18.34 -13.48
C GLN A 420 -15.64 17.13 -13.93
N GLY A 421 -16.31 17.18 -15.08
CA GLY A 421 -17.09 16.05 -15.61
C GLY A 421 -16.27 14.97 -16.33
N SER A 422 -14.95 15.16 -16.51
CA SER A 422 -14.09 14.23 -17.25
C SER A 422 -13.00 13.57 -16.40
N SER A 423 -12.95 13.86 -15.10
CA SER A 423 -12.11 13.13 -14.14
C SER A 423 -13.02 12.34 -13.20
N ALA A 424 -13.70 11.35 -13.77
CA ALA A 424 -14.41 10.34 -12.99
C ALA A 424 -13.37 9.50 -12.24
N GLY A 425 -12.94 9.98 -11.07
CA GLY A 425 -12.42 9.11 -10.03
C GLY A 425 -13.49 8.05 -9.76
N CYS A 426 -13.09 6.77 -9.76
CA CYS A 426 -14.00 5.68 -9.44
C CYS A 426 -14.57 5.92 -8.04
N SER A 427 -15.89 5.74 -7.87
CA SER A 427 -16.46 5.71 -6.52
C SER A 427 -15.86 4.54 -5.73
N GLU A 428 -15.70 4.70 -4.42
CA GLU A 428 -15.08 3.69 -3.53
C GLU A 428 -15.82 2.34 -3.60
N ALA A 429 -17.14 2.36 -3.82
CA ALA A 429 -17.97 1.17 -4.04
C ALA A 429 -17.65 0.46 -5.36
N GLU A 430 -17.32 1.20 -6.43
CA GLU A 430 -16.89 0.63 -7.72
C GLU A 430 -15.45 0.11 -7.68
N ALA A 431 -14.55 0.76 -6.92
CA ALA A 431 -13.18 0.30 -6.75
C ALA A 431 -13.11 -1.01 -5.94
N ALA A 432 -13.94 -1.13 -4.89
CA ALA A 432 -14.06 -2.35 -4.07
C ALA A 432 -14.71 -3.52 -4.82
N GLN A 433 -15.71 -3.27 -5.67
CA GLN A 433 -16.30 -4.31 -6.52
C GLN A 433 -15.34 -4.83 -7.61
N ARG A 434 -14.25 -4.10 -7.90
CA ARG A 434 -13.30 -4.42 -8.98
C ARG A 434 -11.99 -5.06 -8.52
N GLN A 435 -11.74 -5.23 -7.22
CA GLN A 435 -10.49 -5.84 -6.71
C GLN A 435 -10.77 -7.16 -5.97
N PRO A 436 -10.09 -8.26 -6.33
CA PRO A 436 -10.31 -9.55 -5.68
C PRO A 436 -9.80 -9.53 -4.22
N PRO A 437 -10.52 -10.17 -3.27
CA PRO A 437 -10.04 -10.34 -1.90
C PRO A 437 -8.73 -11.13 -1.85
N MET A 438 -7.80 -10.65 -1.02
CA MET A 438 -6.54 -11.34 -0.74
C MET A 438 -6.73 -12.31 0.44
N ILE A 439 -6.04 -13.45 0.36
CA ILE A 439 -6.02 -14.50 1.38
C ILE A 439 -4.57 -14.92 1.65
N HIS A 440 -4.26 -15.25 2.89
CA HIS A 440 -2.96 -15.77 3.31
C HIS A 440 -2.98 -17.28 3.50
N THR A 441 -1.84 -17.87 3.82
CA THR A 441 -1.65 -19.32 3.96
C THR A 441 -2.59 -19.89 5.02
N GLN A 442 -2.83 -19.16 6.11
CA GLN A 442 -3.78 -19.56 7.15
C GLN A 442 -5.22 -19.63 6.63
N ASP A 443 -5.68 -18.60 5.90
CA ASP A 443 -7.01 -18.56 5.29
C ASP A 443 -7.19 -19.70 4.29
N LEU A 444 -6.14 -19.98 3.51
CA LEU A 444 -6.14 -21.05 2.52
C LEU A 444 -6.21 -22.43 3.19
N GLN A 445 -5.47 -22.65 4.27
CA GLN A 445 -5.55 -23.86 5.06
C GLN A 445 -6.93 -24.04 5.69
N GLN A 446 -7.55 -22.98 6.19
CA GLN A 446 -8.94 -23.03 6.69
C GLN A 446 -9.94 -23.35 5.57
N LEU A 447 -9.76 -22.76 4.38
CA LEU A 447 -10.59 -23.02 3.22
C LEU A 447 -10.51 -24.50 2.79
N LEU A 448 -9.30 -25.07 2.77
CA LEU A 448 -9.08 -26.49 2.45
C LEU A 448 -9.60 -27.42 3.55
N ALA A 449 -9.40 -27.08 4.83
CA ALA A 449 -9.90 -27.84 5.98
C ALA A 449 -11.44 -27.85 6.05
N GLY A 450 -12.10 -26.78 5.59
CA GLY A 450 -13.54 -26.71 5.44
C GLY A 450 -14.11 -27.56 4.28
N GLY A 451 -13.28 -28.33 3.59
CA GLY A 451 -13.68 -29.21 2.48
C GLY A 451 -13.88 -28.50 1.15
N ALA A 452 -13.55 -27.20 1.05
CA ALA A 452 -13.60 -26.50 -0.22
C ALA A 452 -12.50 -27.01 -1.15
N LYS A 453 -12.84 -27.16 -2.44
CA LYS A 453 -11.89 -27.55 -3.49
C LYS A 453 -11.70 -26.37 -4.43
N PRO A 454 -10.89 -25.35 -4.07
CA PRO A 454 -10.63 -24.22 -4.96
C PRO A 454 -9.91 -24.70 -6.23
N LEU A 455 -10.07 -23.97 -7.33
CA LEU A 455 -9.22 -24.10 -8.51
C LEU A 455 -8.05 -23.14 -8.34
N PHE A 456 -6.85 -23.68 -8.19
CA PHE A 456 -5.64 -22.88 -8.17
C PHE A 456 -5.28 -22.45 -9.60
N VAL A 457 -4.98 -21.17 -9.77
CA VAL A 457 -4.55 -20.60 -11.04
C VAL A 457 -3.21 -19.90 -10.83
N ASP A 458 -2.17 -20.48 -11.43
CA ASP A 458 -0.83 -19.92 -11.40
C ASP A 458 -0.69 -18.88 -12.51
N VAL A 459 -0.46 -17.62 -12.11
CA VAL A 459 -0.37 -16.49 -13.05
C VAL A 459 1.06 -16.17 -13.51
N ARG A 460 2.03 -16.99 -13.12
CA ARG A 460 3.44 -16.86 -13.53
C ARG A 460 3.66 -17.37 -14.94
N SER A 461 4.88 -17.16 -15.44
CA SER A 461 5.30 -17.68 -16.74
C SER A 461 5.27 -19.21 -16.79
N PRO A 462 5.08 -19.83 -17.97
CA PRO A 462 5.10 -21.28 -18.11
C PRO A 462 6.42 -21.92 -17.64
N LYS A 463 7.53 -21.19 -17.75
CA LYS A 463 8.85 -21.63 -17.29
C LYS A 463 8.90 -21.73 -15.76
N GLU A 464 8.33 -20.77 -15.05
CA GLU A 464 8.26 -20.79 -13.58
C GLU A 464 7.29 -21.85 -13.07
N PHE A 465 6.15 -22.02 -13.76
CA PHE A 465 5.21 -23.10 -13.46
C PHE A 465 5.87 -24.48 -13.57
N ALA A 466 6.62 -24.72 -14.65
CA ALA A 466 7.36 -25.97 -14.86
C ALA A 466 8.51 -26.19 -13.86
N ALA A 467 9.02 -25.15 -13.21
CA ALA A 467 10.04 -25.30 -12.17
C ALA A 467 9.46 -25.76 -10.81
N GLY A 468 8.16 -25.55 -10.61
CA GLY A 468 7.43 -25.98 -9.43
C GLY A 468 6.12 -25.20 -9.26
N HIS A 469 5.03 -25.88 -8.93
CA HIS A 469 3.70 -25.28 -8.77
C HIS A 469 2.85 -26.02 -7.73
N ILE A 470 1.77 -25.37 -7.28
CA ILE A 470 0.76 -26.00 -6.41
C ILE A 470 0.10 -27.15 -7.18
N PRO A 471 -0.08 -28.35 -6.58
CA PRO A 471 -0.72 -29.49 -7.25
C PRO A 471 -2.09 -29.14 -7.84
N ASP A 472 -2.38 -29.71 -9.01
CA ASP A 472 -3.61 -29.49 -9.78
C ASP A 472 -3.88 -28.02 -10.19
N ALA A 473 -2.88 -27.13 -10.08
CA ALA A 473 -3.01 -25.75 -10.52
C ALA A 473 -3.03 -25.64 -12.06
N LEU A 474 -3.87 -24.73 -12.56
CA LEU A 474 -3.91 -24.36 -13.97
C LEU A 474 -2.97 -23.17 -14.22
N ASN A 475 -2.04 -23.29 -15.18
CA ASN A 475 -1.23 -22.15 -15.58
C ASN A 475 -1.97 -21.25 -16.59
N ILE A 476 -2.29 -20.03 -16.15
CA ILE A 476 -2.77 -18.95 -17.00
C ILE A 476 -1.94 -17.71 -16.66
N PRO A 477 -0.83 -17.47 -17.37
CA PRO A 477 -0.01 -16.29 -17.16
C PRO A 477 -0.84 -15.00 -17.21
N VAL A 478 -0.49 -13.99 -16.41
CA VAL A 478 -1.23 -12.71 -16.35
C VAL A 478 -1.42 -12.09 -17.74
N ASP A 479 -0.41 -12.16 -18.62
CA ASP A 479 -0.44 -11.64 -19.99
C ASP A 479 -1.49 -12.34 -20.88
N ASN A 480 -1.89 -13.56 -20.52
CA ASN A 480 -2.87 -14.37 -21.26
C ASN A 480 -4.25 -14.39 -20.59
N MET A 481 -4.41 -13.78 -19.41
CA MET A 481 -5.67 -13.86 -18.64
C MET A 481 -6.85 -13.27 -19.41
N GLN A 482 -6.64 -12.17 -20.12
CA GLN A 482 -7.68 -11.50 -20.92
C GLN A 482 -8.22 -12.37 -22.07
N GLN A 483 -7.45 -13.33 -22.57
CA GLN A 483 -7.88 -14.26 -23.61
C GLN A 483 -8.47 -15.55 -23.05
N ARG A 484 -7.94 -16.00 -21.91
CA ARG A 484 -8.20 -17.34 -21.37
C ARG A 484 -9.18 -17.35 -20.20
N TRP A 485 -9.67 -16.21 -19.72
CA TRP A 485 -10.66 -16.15 -18.63
C TRP A 485 -11.88 -17.05 -18.88
N GLY A 486 -12.31 -17.20 -20.14
CA GLY A 486 -13.47 -18.02 -20.51
C GLY A 486 -13.28 -19.53 -20.30
N THR A 487 -12.05 -19.97 -20.04
CA THR A 487 -11.73 -21.35 -19.70
C THR A 487 -11.95 -21.68 -18.21
N LEU A 488 -12.15 -20.65 -17.38
CA LEU A 488 -12.31 -20.80 -15.93
C LEU A 488 -13.79 -20.95 -15.55
N PRO A 489 -14.12 -21.86 -14.60
CA PRO A 489 -15.49 -22.06 -14.15
C PRO A 489 -15.95 -20.93 -13.22
N LYS A 490 -17.13 -20.33 -13.51
CA LYS A 490 -17.72 -19.27 -12.66
C LYS A 490 -18.34 -19.77 -11.36
N ASN A 491 -18.65 -21.07 -11.28
CA ASN A 491 -19.32 -21.72 -10.16
C ASN A 491 -18.36 -22.34 -9.12
N ARG A 492 -17.06 -22.05 -9.21
CA ARG A 492 -16.03 -22.58 -8.32
C ARG A 492 -15.16 -21.44 -7.82
N THR A 493 -14.70 -21.54 -6.57
CA THR A 493 -13.71 -20.61 -6.02
C THR A 493 -12.40 -20.74 -6.78
N ILE A 494 -11.92 -19.64 -7.35
CA ILE A 494 -10.65 -19.49 -8.06
C ILE A 494 -9.68 -18.81 -7.11
N VAL A 495 -8.51 -19.43 -6.90
CA VAL A 495 -7.43 -18.88 -6.10
C VAL A 495 -6.24 -18.60 -7.03
N LEU A 496 -5.99 -17.33 -7.28
CA LEU A 496 -4.91 -16.82 -8.13
C LEU A 496 -3.66 -16.64 -7.29
N TYR A 497 -2.51 -17.16 -7.75
CA TYR A 497 -1.27 -17.05 -6.98
C TYR A 497 -0.05 -16.86 -7.89
N GLU A 498 1.00 -16.26 -7.30
CA GLU A 498 2.31 -16.05 -7.93
C GLU A 498 3.44 -16.68 -7.09
N SER A 499 4.69 -16.25 -7.29
CA SER A 499 5.85 -16.89 -6.66
C SER A 499 5.98 -16.57 -5.17
N GLY A 500 5.53 -15.39 -4.74
CA GLY A 500 5.78 -14.88 -3.38
C GLY A 500 7.19 -14.31 -3.17
N ARG A 501 8.07 -14.35 -4.20
CA ARG A 501 9.50 -14.02 -4.11
C ARG A 501 9.89 -12.64 -4.64
N SER A 502 8.92 -11.81 -5.04
CA SER A 502 9.19 -10.54 -5.75
C SER A 502 9.39 -9.37 -4.79
N THR A 503 10.38 -8.50 -5.06
CA THR A 503 10.67 -7.28 -4.28
C THR A 503 9.77 -6.09 -4.65
N GLY A 504 8.74 -6.30 -5.47
CA GLY A 504 7.80 -5.29 -5.95
C GLY A 504 6.41 -5.38 -5.31
N ASP A 505 5.38 -4.99 -6.06
CA ASP A 505 3.98 -5.15 -5.68
C ASP A 505 3.61 -6.65 -5.70
N ILE A 506 3.89 -7.30 -4.56
CA ILE A 506 3.61 -8.72 -4.31
C ILE A 506 2.12 -8.91 -4.57
N CYS A 507 1.78 -9.72 -5.57
CA CYS A 507 0.44 -9.99 -6.12
C CYS A 507 -0.04 -9.10 -7.25
N ALA A 508 0.78 -8.22 -7.83
CA ALA A 508 0.33 -7.39 -8.96
C ALA A 508 -0.25 -8.25 -10.11
N ALA A 509 0.40 -9.36 -10.45
CA ALA A 509 -0.05 -10.28 -11.49
C ALA A 509 -1.36 -10.98 -11.11
N SER A 510 -1.45 -11.46 -9.87
CA SER A 510 -2.63 -12.16 -9.35
C SER A 510 -3.84 -11.23 -9.21
N ARG A 511 -3.63 -9.98 -8.76
CA ARG A 511 -4.69 -8.96 -8.64
C ARG A 511 -5.17 -8.46 -10.00
N ALA A 512 -4.26 -8.21 -10.95
CA ALA A 512 -4.62 -7.88 -12.32
C ALA A 512 -5.49 -8.99 -12.93
N SER A 513 -5.06 -10.24 -12.77
CA SER A 513 -5.81 -11.40 -13.23
C SER A 513 -7.18 -11.52 -12.59
N GLY A 514 -7.29 -11.32 -11.27
CA GLY A 514 -8.58 -11.42 -10.58
C GLY A 514 -9.54 -10.31 -10.97
N ARG A 515 -9.05 -9.09 -11.20
CA ARG A 515 -9.87 -8.00 -11.74
C ARG A 515 -10.39 -8.29 -13.15
N THR A 516 -9.59 -8.94 -14.00
CA THR A 516 -10.08 -9.45 -15.29
C THR A 516 -11.27 -10.38 -15.10
N LEU A 517 -11.20 -11.32 -14.14
CA LEU A 517 -12.31 -12.23 -13.86
C LEU A 517 -13.55 -11.48 -13.37
N LEU A 518 -13.41 -10.57 -12.41
CA LEU A 518 -14.53 -9.77 -11.89
C LEU A 518 -15.21 -8.96 -13.01
N THR A 519 -14.42 -8.35 -13.90
CA THR A 519 -14.93 -7.57 -15.05
C THR A 519 -15.70 -8.43 -16.06
N HIS A 520 -15.33 -9.70 -16.21
CA HIS A 520 -16.04 -10.67 -17.06
C HIS A 520 -17.16 -11.42 -16.33
N GLY A 521 -17.62 -10.90 -15.19
CA GLY A 521 -18.79 -11.38 -14.45
C GLY A 521 -18.54 -12.69 -13.72
N PHE A 522 -17.35 -12.88 -13.16
CA PHE A 522 -17.13 -13.87 -12.09
C PHE A 522 -17.64 -13.30 -10.76
N PRO A 523 -18.30 -14.11 -9.92
CA PRO A 523 -18.77 -13.64 -8.60
C PRO A 523 -17.60 -13.23 -7.70
N PHE A 524 -17.78 -12.12 -6.97
CA PHE A 524 -16.75 -11.53 -6.13
C PHE A 524 -16.24 -12.49 -5.05
N GLU A 525 -17.14 -13.24 -4.44
CA GLU A 525 -16.89 -14.25 -3.42
C GLU A 525 -16.07 -15.44 -3.92
N HIS A 526 -16.06 -15.69 -5.23
CA HIS A 526 -15.37 -16.81 -5.86
C HIS A 526 -13.97 -16.46 -6.35
N VAL A 527 -13.59 -15.19 -6.47
CA VAL A 527 -12.25 -14.82 -6.94
C VAL A 527 -11.40 -14.41 -5.76
N LYS A 528 -10.32 -15.15 -5.48
CA LYS A 528 -9.39 -14.88 -4.36
C LYS A 528 -7.97 -14.78 -4.88
N VAL A 529 -7.14 -13.95 -4.25
CA VAL A 529 -5.71 -13.84 -4.52
C VAL A 529 -4.94 -14.38 -3.32
N TYR A 530 -4.13 -15.42 -3.54
CA TYR A 530 -3.28 -15.98 -2.51
C TYR A 530 -1.96 -15.21 -2.44
N GLN A 531 -1.80 -14.45 -1.35
CA GLN A 531 -0.78 -13.42 -1.25
C GLN A 531 0.63 -13.96 -1.01
N ASP A 532 0.74 -15.00 -0.19
CA ASP A 532 2.05 -15.57 0.17
C ASP A 532 2.68 -16.38 -0.99
N GLY A 533 1.89 -16.66 -2.04
CA GLY A 533 2.34 -17.32 -3.25
C GLY A 533 2.89 -18.73 -3.02
N LEU A 534 3.64 -19.24 -4.01
CA LEU A 534 4.26 -20.56 -3.91
C LEU A 534 5.28 -20.64 -2.75
N GLU A 535 5.96 -19.55 -2.43
CA GLU A 535 6.90 -19.53 -1.30
C GLU A 535 6.21 -19.75 0.05
N GLY A 536 5.08 -19.07 0.30
CA GLY A 536 4.27 -19.29 1.49
C GLY A 536 3.76 -20.73 1.58
N TRP A 537 3.35 -21.29 0.44
CA TRP A 537 2.92 -22.68 0.34
C TRP A 537 4.04 -23.67 0.70
N GLU A 538 5.24 -23.46 0.16
CA GLU A 538 6.44 -24.26 0.48
C GLU A 538 6.84 -24.12 1.96
N LYS A 539 6.84 -22.89 2.50
CA LYS A 539 7.15 -22.61 3.91
C LYS A 539 6.16 -23.26 4.87
N ALA A 540 4.90 -23.40 4.45
CA ALA A 540 3.87 -24.11 5.20
C ALA A 540 4.01 -25.65 5.15
N GLY A 541 5.04 -26.18 4.49
CA GLY A 541 5.28 -27.61 4.37
C GLY A 541 4.31 -28.33 3.45
N LEU A 542 3.60 -27.61 2.58
CA LEU A 542 2.65 -28.19 1.64
C LEU A 542 3.35 -28.69 0.37
N SER A 543 2.82 -29.76 -0.23
CA SER A 543 3.45 -30.43 -1.38
C SER A 543 3.47 -29.55 -2.62
N VAL A 544 4.58 -29.57 -3.36
CA VAL A 544 4.76 -28.89 -4.65
C VAL A 544 4.97 -29.93 -5.75
N GLN A 545 4.32 -29.73 -6.89
CA GLN A 545 4.52 -30.53 -8.09
C GLN A 545 5.63 -29.91 -8.96
N ARG A 546 6.56 -30.72 -9.43
CA ARG A 546 7.70 -30.30 -10.27
C ARG A 546 7.76 -31.13 -11.55
#